data_AF-A0A377M298-F1
#
_entry.id   AF-A0A377M298-F1
#
_cell.length_a   1.000
_cell.length_b   1.000
_cell.length_c   1.000
_cell.angle_alpha   90.00
_cell.angle_beta   90.00
_cell.angle_gamma   90.00
#
_symmetry.space_group_name_H-M   'P 1'
#
loop_
_entity.id
_entity.type
_entity.pdbx_description
1 polymer ?
#
loop_
_entity_poly.entity_id
_entity_poly.type
_entity_poly.pdbx_seq_one_letter_code
_entity_poly.pdbx_strand_id
1 'polypeptide(L)'
;MLVNLCDYKQSVTLIANSGVQFLDFGLTPQDTASNGRFVRKTANGPLLRLDFDLVNGRYTLPGTDGGQPEVVKPETTIALHQSLAVLDGVWLPVPFLRFNPPRTFVDGPDNWARVQVRKLETPDTAGNTHRVTLALDSQIAEHATSALSPVENDILNGTRFALAWRDAEVENFLDQTWIDGWLREAFTQYASDVEHRSERDLQQAMRSFEYQAHWLNVLTMLGEQLTVPEVKFVTHTLSTPAIPVDLILDVGNTHTCGVIIEDHGDANDGLRQTAELQVRSLSEPQFLNEPLFTSRLEFSEARFGKQHFSVESGREDAFVWPSIVRVGDEARKLAMQRLGTEGNSGISSPRRYLWDETPVVQDWRFSQMNSKTQREPLATAFPLMNLMNDDGEPLFTLPQDERLPVFSPQYSRSTLMTHMLCELLAQALGQINSVATRLRLGFPASPRQLRTLILTLPSAMPKQEREIFRRRMFEAIAIVWKAMGWHPQDEDFATRKQQDKSVVPVPEIQMEWDEASCGQLVWLLQRSDLPFWWSDGSLLRLPRPPGS
;
A
#
# COMPACT_ATOMS: atom_id res chain seq x y z
N MET A 1 -0.60 9.37 13.97
CA MET A 1 -1.83 10.16 13.70
C MET A 1 -2.76 9.39 12.74
N LEU A 2 -4.07 9.66 12.72
CA LEU A 2 -4.98 9.03 11.73
C LEU A 2 -4.73 9.59 10.33
N VAL A 3 -4.95 8.78 9.30
CA VAL A 3 -4.98 9.24 7.90
C VAL A 3 -6.10 10.28 7.73
N ASN A 4 -5.80 11.35 7.01
CA ASN A 4 -6.78 12.35 6.60
C ASN A 4 -7.68 11.78 5.52
N LEU A 5 -9.00 11.83 5.74
CA LEU A 5 -9.96 11.36 4.77
C LEU A 5 -10.04 12.32 3.58
N CYS A 6 -10.17 11.75 2.38
CA CYS A 6 -10.38 12.50 1.15
C CYS A 6 -11.84 12.40 0.73
N ASP A 7 -12.42 13.52 0.27
CA ASP A 7 -13.74 13.50 -0.37
C ASP A 7 -13.58 13.04 -1.82
N TYR A 8 -13.62 11.72 -2.03
CA TYR A 8 -13.52 11.16 -3.36
C TYR A 8 -14.77 11.49 -4.16
N LYS A 9 -14.58 12.15 -5.31
CA LYS A 9 -15.65 12.34 -6.31
C LYS A 9 -16.16 10.99 -6.82
N GLN A 10 -17.29 10.99 -7.51
CA GLN A 10 -17.88 9.78 -8.12
C GLN A 10 -16.91 8.92 -8.93
N SER A 11 -15.87 9.53 -9.51
CA SER A 11 -14.79 8.81 -10.18
C SER A 11 -13.42 9.41 -9.85
N VAL A 12 -12.43 8.54 -9.71
CA VAL A 12 -11.03 8.86 -9.44
C VAL A 12 -10.12 8.13 -10.43
N THR A 13 -8.90 8.66 -10.62
CA THR A 13 -7.90 8.06 -11.50
C THR A 13 -6.77 7.41 -10.70
N LEU A 14 -6.37 6.19 -11.06
CA LEU A 14 -5.12 5.56 -10.60
C LEU A 14 -4.04 5.68 -11.65
N ILE A 15 -2.80 5.91 -11.22
CA ILE A 15 -1.64 5.90 -12.12
C ILE A 15 -1.23 4.45 -12.34
N ALA A 16 -1.12 4.03 -13.59
CA ALA A 16 -0.65 2.70 -13.92
C ALA A 16 0.78 2.45 -13.41
N ASN A 17 1.04 1.24 -12.94
CA ASN A 17 2.36 0.78 -12.47
C ASN A 17 2.97 1.66 -11.36
N SER A 18 2.16 2.26 -10.49
CA SER A 18 2.63 3.08 -9.35
C SER A 18 2.60 2.33 -8.01
N GLY A 19 2.53 0.99 -8.03
CA GLY A 19 2.46 0.12 -6.85
C GLY A 19 1.10 0.09 -6.17
N VAL A 20 1.07 -0.25 -4.88
CA VAL A 20 -0.17 -0.32 -4.09
C VAL A 20 -0.66 1.09 -3.77
N GLN A 21 -1.91 1.38 -4.13
CA GLN A 21 -2.58 2.66 -3.93
C GLN A 21 -3.71 2.51 -2.91
N PHE A 22 -3.91 3.52 -2.07
CA PHE A 22 -4.91 3.46 -1.00
C PHE A 22 -6.04 4.46 -1.19
N LEU A 23 -7.27 4.03 -0.89
CA LEU A 23 -8.42 4.90 -0.69
C LEU A 23 -8.95 4.72 0.74
N ASP A 24 -9.05 5.82 1.49
CA ASP A 24 -9.37 5.79 2.92
C ASP A 24 -10.72 6.45 3.20
N PHE A 25 -11.55 5.77 3.98
CA PHE A 25 -12.90 6.20 4.36
C PHE A 25 -13.08 6.13 5.87
N GLY A 26 -13.99 6.95 6.39
CA GLY A 26 -14.51 6.85 7.74
C GLY A 26 -16.01 6.62 7.70
N LEU A 27 -16.51 5.79 8.60
CA LEU A 27 -17.95 5.62 8.79
C LEU A 27 -18.31 5.20 10.22
N THR A 28 -19.59 5.36 10.55
CA THR A 28 -20.23 4.73 11.71
C THR A 28 -21.32 3.77 11.21
N PRO A 29 -21.04 2.45 11.20
CA PRO A 29 -21.88 1.45 10.56
C PRO A 29 -23.35 1.45 11.02
N GLN A 30 -24.23 1.52 10.01
CA GLN A 30 -25.68 1.36 9.98
C GLN A 30 -26.16 -0.09 10.13
N ASP A 31 -27.01 -0.43 11.10
CA ASP A 31 -27.86 -1.62 10.96
C ASP A 31 -29.17 -1.24 10.24
N THR A 32 -29.45 -1.91 9.11
CA THR A 32 -30.71 -1.79 8.36
C THR A 32 -31.55 -3.06 8.53
N ALA A 33 -32.83 -3.04 8.12
CA ALA A 33 -33.71 -4.19 8.23
C ALA A 33 -33.28 -5.38 7.34
N SER A 34 -32.60 -5.11 6.21
CA SER A 34 -32.08 -6.12 5.28
C SER A 34 -30.70 -6.66 5.69
N ASN A 35 -29.95 -5.95 6.53
CA ASN A 35 -28.60 -6.36 6.91
C ASN A 35 -28.58 -7.73 7.59
N GLY A 36 -27.62 -8.57 7.18
CA GLY A 36 -27.33 -9.79 7.89
C GLY A 36 -28.39 -10.87 7.78
N ARG A 37 -29.11 -10.95 6.65
CA ARG A 37 -30.15 -11.95 6.39
C ARG A 37 -29.81 -12.72 5.13
N PHE A 38 -29.64 -14.03 5.27
CA PHE A 38 -29.10 -14.87 4.21
C PHE A 38 -29.92 -16.12 3.98
N VAL A 39 -29.88 -16.60 2.73
CA VAL A 39 -30.38 -17.91 2.29
C VAL A 39 -29.33 -18.54 1.38
N ARG A 40 -29.24 -19.87 1.36
CA ARG A 40 -28.34 -20.56 0.42
C ARG A 40 -29.00 -20.66 -0.95
N LYS A 41 -28.27 -20.37 -2.02
CA LYS A 41 -28.77 -20.55 -3.41
C LYS A 41 -29.11 -22.02 -3.69
N THR A 42 -28.24 -22.92 -3.25
CA THR A 42 -28.44 -24.38 -3.26
C THR A 42 -27.78 -24.98 -2.03
N ALA A 43 -27.95 -26.28 -1.76
CA ALA A 43 -27.37 -26.93 -0.57
C ALA A 43 -25.84 -26.71 -0.42
N ASN A 44 -25.12 -26.61 -1.55
CA ASN A 44 -23.67 -26.36 -1.60
C ASN A 44 -23.31 -25.05 -2.33
N GLY A 45 -24.30 -24.24 -2.69
CA GLY A 45 -24.10 -22.97 -3.41
C GLY A 45 -23.80 -21.81 -2.45
N PRO A 46 -23.37 -20.65 -2.99
CA PRO A 46 -23.07 -19.48 -2.19
C PRO A 46 -24.28 -18.96 -1.43
N LEU A 47 -24.02 -18.20 -0.37
CA LEU A 47 -25.06 -17.43 0.31
C LEU A 47 -25.53 -16.25 -0.55
N LEU A 48 -26.84 -16.06 -0.56
CA LEU A 48 -27.53 -14.90 -1.13
C LEU A 48 -28.03 -14.01 -0.01
N ARG A 49 -27.94 -12.70 -0.20
CA ARG A 49 -28.46 -11.69 0.72
C ARG A 49 -29.93 -11.43 0.42
N LEU A 50 -30.71 -11.32 1.49
CA LEU A 50 -32.11 -10.94 1.37
C LEU A 50 -32.26 -9.42 1.41
N ASP A 51 -33.10 -8.89 0.52
CA ASP A 51 -33.65 -7.55 0.63
C ASP A 51 -34.86 -7.54 1.57
N PHE A 52 -35.25 -6.36 2.01
CA PHE A 52 -36.42 -6.18 2.87
C PHE A 52 -37.45 -5.25 2.22
N ASP A 53 -38.60 -5.80 1.90
CA ASP A 53 -39.75 -5.02 1.44
C ASP A 53 -40.40 -4.33 2.65
N LEU A 54 -40.12 -3.02 2.77
CA LEU A 54 -40.66 -2.16 3.84
C LEU A 54 -42.20 -2.06 3.81
N VAL A 55 -42.83 -2.21 2.64
CA VAL A 55 -44.28 -2.07 2.48
C VAL A 55 -45.00 -3.30 3.01
N ASN A 56 -44.51 -4.48 2.64
CA ASN A 56 -45.15 -5.75 3.01
C ASN A 56 -44.55 -6.38 4.28
N GLY A 57 -43.44 -5.84 4.79
CA GLY A 57 -42.73 -6.35 5.97
C GLY A 57 -42.15 -7.75 5.76
N ARG A 58 -41.67 -8.05 4.55
CA ARG A 58 -41.20 -9.39 4.14
C ARG A 58 -39.81 -9.32 3.54
N TYR A 59 -39.05 -10.40 3.71
CA TYR A 59 -37.76 -10.55 3.04
C TYR A 59 -37.96 -11.10 1.63
N THR A 60 -37.13 -10.61 0.72
CA THR A 60 -37.23 -10.95 -0.70
C THR A 60 -35.86 -11.20 -1.32
N LEU A 61 -35.80 -12.10 -2.29
CA LEU A 61 -34.69 -12.15 -3.25
C LEU A 61 -35.07 -11.32 -4.49
N PRO A 62 -34.15 -10.51 -5.04
CA PRO A 62 -34.37 -9.85 -6.33
C PRO A 62 -34.70 -10.89 -7.40
N GLY A 63 -35.70 -10.62 -8.24
CA GLY A 63 -35.97 -11.46 -9.39
C GLY A 63 -34.84 -11.35 -10.42
N THR A 64 -34.50 -12.47 -11.06
CA THR A 64 -33.58 -12.49 -12.21
C THR A 64 -34.25 -11.86 -13.44
N ASP A 65 -33.48 -11.14 -14.25
CA ASP A 65 -33.91 -10.56 -15.54
C ASP A 65 -35.21 -9.73 -15.50
N GLY A 66 -35.44 -9.00 -14.40
CA GLY A 66 -36.65 -8.19 -14.22
C GLY A 66 -37.90 -8.97 -13.79
N GLY A 67 -37.73 -10.22 -13.35
CA GLY A 67 -38.75 -11.03 -12.70
C GLY A 67 -39.23 -10.41 -11.37
N GLN A 68 -40.38 -10.88 -10.89
CA GLN A 68 -40.91 -10.45 -9.60
C GLN A 68 -40.01 -10.94 -8.45
N PRO A 69 -39.78 -10.13 -7.40
CA PRO A 69 -39.03 -10.58 -6.22
C PRO A 69 -39.68 -11.80 -5.57
N GLU A 70 -38.86 -12.78 -5.21
CA GLU A 70 -39.33 -13.98 -4.51
C GLU A 70 -39.37 -13.72 -3.01
N VAL A 71 -40.51 -13.98 -2.34
CA VAL A 71 -40.62 -13.86 -0.88
C VAL A 71 -39.99 -15.07 -0.22
N VAL A 72 -38.94 -14.85 0.57
CA VAL A 72 -38.14 -15.91 1.20
C VAL A 72 -37.97 -15.60 2.68
N LYS A 73 -37.87 -16.63 3.54
CA LYS A 73 -37.50 -16.45 4.95
C LYS A 73 -35.98 -16.62 5.12
N PRO A 74 -35.33 -15.78 5.94
CA PRO A 74 -33.90 -15.95 6.24
C PRO A 74 -33.62 -17.33 6.85
N GLU A 75 -32.66 -18.05 6.29
CA GLU A 75 -32.11 -19.28 6.88
C GLU A 75 -31.09 -18.95 7.96
N THR A 76 -30.26 -17.93 7.71
CA THR A 76 -29.19 -17.49 8.60
C THR A 76 -29.33 -16.00 8.88
N THR A 77 -29.06 -15.62 10.12
CA THR A 77 -29.07 -14.23 10.57
C THR A 77 -27.80 -13.92 11.35
N ILE A 78 -26.99 -13.00 10.82
CA ILE A 78 -25.71 -12.59 11.41
C ILE A 78 -25.64 -11.07 11.38
N ALA A 79 -25.54 -10.43 12.55
CA ALA A 79 -25.56 -8.97 12.62
C ALA A 79 -24.27 -8.35 12.03
N LEU A 80 -24.38 -7.12 11.52
CA LEU A 80 -23.23 -6.42 10.94
C LEU A 80 -22.12 -6.22 11.98
N HIS A 81 -22.47 -5.83 13.22
CA HIS A 81 -21.49 -5.62 14.29
C HIS A 81 -20.70 -6.89 14.65
N GLN A 82 -21.31 -8.08 14.54
CA GLN A 82 -20.60 -9.36 14.74
C GLN A 82 -19.57 -9.57 13.62
N SER A 83 -19.97 -9.27 12.39
CA SER A 83 -19.10 -9.40 11.21
C SER A 83 -17.91 -8.44 11.27
N LEU A 84 -18.15 -7.21 11.73
CA LEU A 84 -17.10 -6.22 11.94
C LEU A 84 -16.13 -6.63 13.06
N ALA A 85 -16.58 -7.34 14.09
CA ALA A 85 -15.71 -7.87 15.13
C ALA A 85 -14.85 -9.05 14.62
N VAL A 86 -15.46 -9.97 13.88
CA VAL A 86 -14.79 -11.15 13.30
C VAL A 86 -13.69 -10.75 12.30
N LEU A 87 -13.94 -9.70 11.52
CA LEU A 87 -13.08 -9.27 10.41
C LEU A 87 -12.26 -7.99 10.72
N ASP A 88 -12.22 -7.55 11.98
CA ASP A 88 -11.50 -6.34 12.38
C ASP A 88 -10.00 -6.43 12.07
N GLY A 89 -9.49 -5.49 11.28
CA GLY A 89 -8.07 -5.44 10.90
C GLY A 89 -7.64 -6.53 9.91
N VAL A 90 -8.55 -7.35 9.38
CA VAL A 90 -8.21 -8.40 8.41
C VAL A 90 -8.32 -7.85 6.98
N TRP A 91 -7.26 -8.03 6.18
CA TRP A 91 -7.30 -7.76 4.75
C TRP A 91 -8.08 -8.84 4.00
N LEU A 92 -9.07 -8.42 3.22
CA LEU A 92 -9.98 -9.30 2.47
C LEU A 92 -10.01 -8.95 0.98
N PRO A 93 -10.13 -9.95 0.07
CA PRO A 93 -10.49 -9.70 -1.32
C PRO A 93 -11.81 -8.94 -1.45
N VAL A 94 -11.89 -8.02 -2.41
CA VAL A 94 -13.16 -7.40 -2.83
C VAL A 94 -13.27 -7.38 -4.35
N PRO A 95 -14.48 -7.60 -4.91
CA PRO A 95 -14.68 -7.62 -6.36
C PRO A 95 -14.76 -6.19 -6.88
N PHE A 96 -13.63 -5.67 -7.33
CA PHE A 96 -13.52 -4.38 -8.01
C PHE A 96 -13.44 -4.64 -9.51
N LEU A 97 -14.60 -4.77 -10.13
CA LEU A 97 -14.74 -5.37 -11.47
C LEU A 97 -14.85 -4.28 -12.54
N ARG A 98 -14.57 -4.67 -13.79
CA ARG A 98 -14.83 -3.81 -14.95
C ARG A 98 -16.32 -3.45 -14.99
N PHE A 99 -16.60 -2.17 -15.21
CA PHE A 99 -17.92 -1.58 -15.10
C PHE A 99 -18.30 -0.82 -16.36
N ASN A 100 -19.49 -1.15 -16.87
CA ASN A 100 -20.19 -0.41 -17.91
C ASN A 100 -21.47 0.22 -17.34
N PRO A 101 -21.72 1.52 -17.53
CA PRO A 101 -22.98 2.16 -17.13
C PRO A 101 -24.19 1.46 -17.78
N PRO A 102 -25.34 1.32 -17.07
CA PRO A 102 -25.65 1.91 -15.77
C PRO A 102 -25.20 1.09 -14.54
N ARG A 103 -25.07 -0.23 -14.65
CA ARG A 103 -24.46 -1.12 -13.63
C ARG A 103 -24.26 -2.54 -14.17
N THR A 104 -23.54 -2.64 -15.28
CA THR A 104 -23.19 -3.93 -15.88
C THR A 104 -21.73 -4.24 -15.60
N PHE A 105 -21.48 -5.35 -14.92
CA PHE A 105 -20.13 -5.80 -14.60
C PHE A 105 -19.67 -6.87 -15.59
N VAL A 106 -18.37 -6.91 -15.82
CA VAL A 106 -17.69 -7.98 -16.55
C VAL A 106 -16.76 -8.68 -15.57
N ASP A 107 -16.69 -10.00 -15.65
CA ASP A 107 -15.84 -10.81 -14.78
C ASP A 107 -14.37 -10.38 -14.87
N GLY A 108 -13.72 -10.37 -13.70
CA GLY A 108 -12.35 -9.92 -13.53
C GLY A 108 -12.15 -8.39 -13.69
N PRO A 109 -11.01 -7.88 -13.20
CA PRO A 109 -9.94 -8.63 -12.56
C PRO A 109 -10.23 -8.96 -11.09
N ASP A 110 -9.84 -10.16 -10.64
CA ASP A 110 -10.26 -10.71 -9.34
C ASP A 110 -9.21 -10.57 -8.22
N ASN A 111 -7.94 -10.33 -8.54
CA ASN A 111 -6.84 -10.26 -7.56
C ASN A 111 -6.05 -8.95 -7.67
N TRP A 112 -6.72 -7.81 -7.50
CA TRP A 112 -6.08 -6.49 -7.53
C TRP A 112 -6.68 -5.48 -6.54
N ALA A 113 -7.71 -5.88 -5.77
CA ALA A 113 -8.35 -5.02 -4.79
C ALA A 113 -8.52 -5.75 -3.45
N ARG A 114 -8.18 -5.06 -2.36
CA ARG A 114 -8.35 -5.53 -0.98
C ARG A 114 -9.02 -4.47 -0.13
N VAL A 115 -9.73 -4.90 0.90
CA VAL A 115 -10.26 -4.01 1.94
C VAL A 115 -9.80 -4.44 3.31
N GLN A 116 -9.55 -3.48 4.18
CA GLN A 116 -9.45 -3.68 5.62
C GLN A 116 -10.43 -2.73 6.30
N VAL A 117 -11.19 -3.24 7.27
CA VAL A 117 -12.05 -2.43 8.15
C VAL A 117 -11.49 -2.51 9.55
N ARG A 118 -11.34 -1.35 10.19
CA ARG A 118 -10.74 -1.25 11.52
C ARG A 118 -11.60 -0.37 12.42
N LYS A 119 -12.01 -0.93 13.55
CA LYS A 119 -12.67 -0.19 14.63
C LYS A 119 -11.65 0.72 15.32
N LEU A 120 -12.05 1.97 15.55
CA LEU A 120 -11.26 2.91 16.32
C LEU A 120 -11.53 2.77 17.81
N GLU A 121 -10.50 2.94 18.63
CA GLU A 121 -10.64 2.98 20.09
C GLU A 121 -11.54 4.15 20.53
N THR A 122 -11.38 5.30 19.86
CA THR A 122 -12.22 6.48 20.01
C THR A 122 -12.66 6.97 18.63
N PRO A 123 -13.89 7.49 18.48
CA PRO A 123 -14.31 8.05 17.21
C PRO A 123 -13.36 9.16 16.73
N ASP A 124 -13.21 9.29 15.41
CA ASP A 124 -12.40 10.36 14.83
C ASP A 124 -13.03 11.75 15.03
N THR A 125 -12.36 12.79 14.55
CA THR A 125 -12.84 14.18 14.65
C THR A 125 -14.18 14.44 13.94
N ALA A 126 -14.58 13.57 13.00
CA ALA A 126 -15.86 13.61 12.31
C ALA A 126 -16.91 12.67 12.93
N GLY A 127 -16.59 12.00 14.04
CA GLY A 127 -17.48 11.07 14.74
C GLY A 127 -17.55 9.66 14.13
N ASN A 128 -16.66 9.34 13.19
CA ASN A 128 -16.57 8.00 12.60
C ASN A 128 -15.98 7.02 13.60
N THR A 129 -16.64 5.88 13.79
CA THR A 129 -16.18 4.81 14.70
C THR A 129 -15.28 3.79 14.03
N HIS A 130 -15.29 3.73 12.69
CA HIS A 130 -14.52 2.79 11.90
C HIS A 130 -13.76 3.50 10.79
N ARG A 131 -12.58 2.96 10.46
CA ARG A 131 -11.80 3.30 9.28
C ARG A 131 -11.88 2.14 8.29
N VAL A 132 -12.02 2.48 7.01
CA VAL A 132 -11.99 1.53 5.91
C VAL A 132 -10.87 1.94 4.98
N THR A 133 -9.94 1.02 4.72
CA THR A 133 -8.88 1.22 3.73
C THR A 133 -9.10 0.25 2.59
N LEU A 134 -9.30 0.78 1.39
CA LEU A 134 -9.17 0.00 0.15
C LEU A 134 -7.73 0.10 -0.34
N ALA A 135 -7.12 -1.05 -0.61
CA ALA A 135 -5.84 -1.14 -1.31
C ALA A 135 -6.09 -1.63 -2.74
N LEU A 136 -5.56 -0.90 -3.71
CA LEU A 136 -5.69 -1.19 -5.14
C LEU A 136 -4.29 -1.36 -5.72
N ASP A 137 -4.03 -2.52 -6.29
CA ASP A 137 -2.78 -2.79 -6.98
C ASP A 137 -2.84 -2.20 -8.39
N SER A 138 -1.94 -1.26 -8.67
CA SER A 138 -1.93 -0.53 -9.94
C SER A 138 -1.08 -1.18 -11.04
N GLN A 139 -0.49 -2.34 -10.78
CA GLN A 139 0.28 -3.08 -11.77
C GLN A 139 -0.62 -3.48 -12.96
N ILE A 140 -0.13 -3.22 -14.16
CA ILE A 140 -0.81 -3.55 -15.41
C ILE A 140 -0.14 -4.77 -16.03
N ALA A 141 -0.91 -5.82 -16.29
CA ALA A 141 -0.42 -6.99 -16.99
C ALA A 141 -0.29 -6.72 -18.50
N GLU A 142 0.81 -7.18 -19.09
CA GLU A 142 1.08 -7.09 -20.53
C GLU A 142 0.14 -7.97 -21.36
N HIS A 143 -0.36 -9.07 -20.80
CA HIS A 143 -1.19 -10.04 -21.52
C HIS A 143 -2.62 -10.10 -20.96
N ALA A 144 -3.60 -10.07 -21.87
CA ALA A 144 -5.04 -10.12 -21.57
C ALA A 144 -5.53 -11.43 -20.93
N THR A 145 -4.65 -12.41 -20.76
CA THR A 145 -4.97 -13.76 -20.28
C THR A 145 -5.08 -13.86 -18.75
N SER A 146 -4.71 -12.81 -18.01
CA SER A 146 -4.90 -12.74 -16.56
C SER A 146 -6.23 -12.04 -16.27
N ALA A 147 -7.25 -12.80 -15.84
CA ALA A 147 -8.46 -12.25 -15.22
C ALA A 147 -8.19 -11.80 -13.76
N LEU A 148 -6.93 -11.56 -13.40
CA LEU A 148 -6.49 -11.35 -12.02
C LEU A 148 -6.00 -9.93 -11.78
N SER A 149 -5.50 -9.24 -12.80
CA SER A 149 -5.06 -7.84 -12.75
C SER A 149 -5.59 -7.02 -13.93
N PRO A 150 -5.67 -5.68 -13.80
CA PRO A 150 -5.93 -4.79 -14.93
C PRO A 150 -4.90 -4.98 -16.05
N VAL A 151 -5.30 -4.76 -17.30
CA VAL A 151 -4.46 -4.99 -18.50
C VAL A 151 -4.33 -3.71 -19.34
N GLU A 152 -3.37 -3.68 -20.27
CA GLU A 152 -3.12 -2.49 -21.10
C GLU A 152 -4.38 -2.02 -21.87
N ASN A 153 -5.20 -2.95 -22.35
CA ASN A 153 -6.47 -2.64 -23.01
C ASN A 153 -7.44 -1.86 -22.13
N ASP A 154 -7.39 -2.03 -20.79
CA ASP A 154 -8.24 -1.28 -19.88
C ASP A 154 -7.89 0.21 -19.87
N ILE A 155 -6.60 0.55 -20.05
CA ILE A 155 -6.13 1.92 -20.16
C ILE A 155 -6.55 2.50 -21.51
N LEU A 156 -6.29 1.78 -22.60
CA LEU A 156 -6.55 2.23 -23.97
C LEU A 156 -8.05 2.49 -24.20
N ASN A 157 -8.92 1.61 -23.70
CA ASN A 157 -10.37 1.76 -23.81
C ASN A 157 -10.94 2.73 -22.77
N GLY A 158 -10.14 3.14 -21.80
CA GLY A 158 -10.59 3.95 -20.68
C GLY A 158 -11.63 3.26 -19.82
N THR A 159 -11.51 1.93 -19.67
CA THR A 159 -12.36 1.07 -18.85
C THR A 159 -12.45 1.62 -17.43
N ARG A 160 -13.67 1.58 -16.87
CA ARG A 160 -13.91 1.93 -15.49
C ARG A 160 -14.03 0.67 -14.65
N PHE A 161 -13.67 0.78 -13.39
CA PHE A 161 -13.78 -0.28 -12.41
C PHE A 161 -14.60 0.21 -11.23
N ALA A 162 -15.45 -0.65 -10.67
CA ALA A 162 -16.28 -0.30 -9.52
C ALA A 162 -16.47 -1.49 -8.60
N LEU A 163 -16.82 -1.20 -7.34
CA LEU A 163 -17.15 -2.23 -6.36
C LEU A 163 -18.48 -2.92 -6.74
N ALA A 164 -18.37 -4.20 -7.07
CA ALA A 164 -19.51 -5.12 -7.15
C ALA A 164 -19.88 -5.56 -5.73
N TRP A 165 -21.17 -5.65 -5.43
CA TRP A 165 -21.62 -6.02 -4.07
C TRP A 165 -22.98 -6.69 -4.01
N ARG A 166 -23.75 -6.67 -5.11
CA ARG A 166 -25.04 -7.37 -5.17
C ARG A 166 -24.82 -8.83 -5.49
N ASP A 167 -25.72 -9.69 -5.02
CA ASP A 167 -25.61 -11.15 -5.17
C ASP A 167 -25.27 -11.61 -6.61
N ALA A 168 -25.99 -11.10 -7.61
CA ALA A 168 -25.77 -11.45 -9.02
C ALA A 168 -24.42 -10.98 -9.57
N GLU A 169 -23.78 -10.00 -8.93
CA GLU A 169 -22.50 -9.43 -9.35
C GLU A 169 -21.30 -10.15 -8.71
N VAL A 170 -21.52 -10.84 -7.58
CA VAL A 170 -20.45 -11.45 -6.77
C VAL A 170 -20.41 -12.97 -6.85
N GLU A 171 -21.39 -13.61 -7.49
CA GLU A 171 -21.50 -15.06 -7.61
C GLU A 171 -20.22 -15.70 -8.17
N ASN A 172 -19.78 -15.25 -9.36
CA ASN A 172 -18.57 -15.78 -10.01
C ASN A 172 -17.30 -15.56 -9.17
N PHE A 173 -17.26 -14.47 -8.39
CA PHE A 173 -16.12 -14.15 -7.53
C PHE A 173 -16.04 -15.09 -6.33
N LEU A 174 -17.19 -15.43 -5.71
CA LEU A 174 -17.26 -16.38 -4.60
C LEU A 174 -17.00 -17.82 -5.01
N ASP A 175 -17.26 -18.17 -6.27
CA ASP A 175 -16.99 -19.51 -6.82
C ASP A 175 -15.49 -19.79 -7.02
N GLN A 176 -14.63 -18.77 -6.93
CA GLN A 176 -13.18 -18.93 -7.01
C GLN A 176 -12.64 -19.66 -5.76
N THR A 177 -11.93 -20.78 -5.96
CA THR A 177 -11.45 -21.64 -4.84
C THR A 177 -10.54 -20.89 -3.87
N TRP A 178 -9.68 -20.01 -4.39
CA TRP A 178 -8.75 -19.23 -3.59
C TRP A 178 -9.45 -18.14 -2.77
N ILE A 179 -10.59 -17.61 -3.23
CA ILE A 179 -11.43 -16.68 -2.48
C ILE A 179 -12.13 -17.42 -1.35
N ASP A 180 -12.81 -18.53 -1.65
CA ASP A 180 -13.49 -19.36 -0.65
C ASP A 180 -12.51 -19.82 0.45
N GLY A 181 -11.34 -20.33 0.04
CA GLY A 181 -10.26 -20.71 0.95
C GLY A 181 -9.78 -19.56 1.85
N TRP A 182 -9.58 -18.36 1.28
CA TRP A 182 -9.19 -17.18 2.05
C TRP A 182 -10.22 -16.82 3.12
N LEU A 183 -11.49 -16.74 2.75
CA LEU A 183 -12.56 -16.37 3.67
C LEU A 183 -12.73 -17.41 4.79
N ARG A 184 -12.63 -18.71 4.46
CA ARG A 184 -12.63 -19.79 5.45
C ARG A 184 -11.47 -19.69 6.43
N GLU A 185 -10.25 -19.46 5.94
CA GLU A 185 -9.07 -19.36 6.80
C GLU A 185 -9.15 -18.13 7.71
N ALA A 186 -9.59 -16.98 7.19
CA ALA A 186 -9.78 -15.76 7.99
C ALA A 186 -10.78 -15.98 9.13
N PHE A 187 -11.94 -16.57 8.82
CA PHE A 187 -12.94 -16.90 9.84
C PHE A 187 -12.43 -17.94 10.84
N THR A 188 -11.80 -19.00 10.36
CA THR A 188 -11.33 -20.10 11.22
C THR A 188 -10.29 -19.61 12.22
N GLN A 189 -9.37 -18.74 11.79
CA GLN A 189 -8.39 -18.11 12.68
C GLN A 189 -9.08 -17.34 13.81
N TYR A 190 -10.03 -16.47 13.48
CA TYR A 190 -10.77 -15.73 14.51
C TYR A 190 -11.55 -16.65 15.44
N ALA A 191 -12.31 -17.60 14.88
CA ALA A 191 -13.16 -18.49 15.65
C ALA A 191 -12.36 -19.44 16.57
N SER A 192 -11.14 -19.82 16.19
CA SER A 192 -10.24 -20.64 17.02
C SER A 192 -9.44 -19.81 18.03
N ASP A 193 -8.84 -18.71 17.60
CA ASP A 193 -7.87 -17.96 18.41
C ASP A 193 -8.54 -16.96 19.36
N VAL A 194 -9.71 -16.42 18.99
CA VAL A 194 -10.44 -15.40 19.76
C VAL A 194 -11.67 -15.98 20.45
N GLU A 195 -12.51 -16.72 19.70
CA GLU A 195 -13.74 -17.27 20.27
C GLU A 195 -13.56 -18.67 20.90
N HIS A 196 -12.43 -19.32 20.64
CA HIS A 196 -12.13 -20.68 21.12
C HIS A 196 -13.26 -21.68 20.86
N ARG A 197 -13.90 -21.58 19.68
CA ARG A 197 -14.99 -22.49 19.28
C ARG A 197 -14.50 -23.93 19.22
N SER A 198 -15.35 -24.87 19.63
CA SER A 198 -15.06 -26.29 19.50
C SER A 198 -15.00 -26.71 18.03
N GLU A 199 -14.29 -27.80 17.73
CA GLU A 199 -14.25 -28.35 16.35
C GLU A 199 -15.65 -28.65 15.80
N ARG A 200 -16.58 -29.10 16.65
CA ARG A 200 -17.97 -29.36 16.27
C ARG A 200 -18.68 -28.07 15.85
N ASP A 201 -18.50 -27.00 16.61
CA ASP A 201 -19.14 -25.70 16.32
C ASP A 201 -18.54 -25.08 15.05
N LEU A 202 -17.23 -25.20 14.85
CA LEU A 202 -16.54 -24.79 13.63
C LEU A 202 -17.06 -25.55 12.40
N GLN A 203 -17.21 -26.88 12.50
CA GLN A 203 -17.78 -27.68 11.41
C GLN A 203 -19.22 -27.26 11.07
N GLN A 204 -20.02 -26.93 12.09
CA GLN A 204 -21.38 -26.44 11.89
C GLN A 204 -21.38 -25.07 11.18
N ALA A 205 -20.53 -24.14 11.64
CA ALA A 205 -20.35 -22.81 11.04
C ALA A 205 -19.90 -22.89 9.56
N MET A 206 -19.00 -23.82 9.24
CA MET A 206 -18.56 -24.08 7.87
C MET A 206 -19.68 -24.60 6.97
N ARG A 207 -20.54 -25.49 7.49
CA ARG A 207 -21.70 -26.03 6.75
C ARG A 207 -22.80 -25.00 6.53
N SER A 208 -22.91 -24.01 7.42
CA SER A 208 -23.85 -22.90 7.28
C SER A 208 -23.28 -21.69 6.54
N PHE A 209 -22.04 -21.77 6.03
CA PHE A 209 -21.38 -20.69 5.29
C PHE A 209 -21.24 -19.39 6.10
N GLU A 210 -21.04 -19.48 7.43
CA GLU A 210 -20.93 -18.31 8.32
C GLU A 210 -19.82 -17.33 7.89
N TYR A 211 -18.70 -17.84 7.40
CA TYR A 211 -17.59 -17.06 6.85
C TYR A 211 -18.01 -16.19 5.65
N GLN A 212 -18.85 -16.71 4.74
CA GLN A 212 -19.37 -15.92 3.61
C GLN A 212 -20.33 -14.83 4.10
N ALA A 213 -21.18 -15.14 5.08
CA ALA A 213 -22.12 -14.18 5.64
C ALA A 213 -21.42 -12.95 6.24
N HIS A 214 -20.31 -13.17 6.96
CA HIS A 214 -19.51 -12.06 7.49
C HIS A 214 -18.91 -11.18 6.38
N TRP A 215 -18.37 -11.79 5.33
CA TRP A 215 -17.82 -11.07 4.19
C TRP A 215 -18.90 -10.30 3.40
N LEU A 216 -20.05 -10.92 3.13
CA LEU A 216 -21.19 -10.29 2.45
C LEU A 216 -21.75 -9.10 3.24
N ASN A 217 -21.79 -9.19 4.57
CA ASN A 217 -22.17 -8.08 5.43
C ASN A 217 -21.23 -6.88 5.26
N VAL A 218 -19.91 -7.12 5.28
CA VAL A 218 -18.92 -6.07 5.03
C VAL A 218 -19.10 -5.49 3.63
N LEU A 219 -19.22 -6.33 2.60
CA LEU A 219 -19.36 -5.87 1.22
C LEU A 219 -20.63 -5.04 1.00
N THR A 220 -21.75 -5.44 1.59
CA THR A 220 -23.01 -4.68 1.55
C THR A 220 -22.87 -3.34 2.24
N MET A 221 -22.23 -3.31 3.42
CA MET A 221 -21.95 -2.06 4.13
C MET A 221 -21.10 -1.11 3.26
N LEU A 222 -20.07 -1.62 2.57
CA LEU A 222 -19.28 -0.82 1.64
C LEU A 222 -20.13 -0.28 0.48
N GLY A 223 -21.02 -1.09 -0.07
CA GLY A 223 -21.87 -0.73 -1.21
C GLY A 223 -23.01 0.24 -0.90
N GLU A 224 -23.59 0.15 0.30
CA GLU A 224 -24.78 0.94 0.70
C GLU A 224 -24.44 2.16 1.54
N GLN A 225 -23.37 2.11 2.35
CA GLN A 225 -23.07 3.13 3.36
C GLN A 225 -21.84 3.98 3.03
N LEU A 226 -21.07 3.60 2.02
CA LEU A 226 -19.94 4.39 1.51
C LEU A 226 -20.18 4.78 0.05
N THR A 227 -19.67 5.97 -0.31
CA THR A 227 -19.54 6.35 -1.73
C THR A 227 -18.18 5.90 -2.23
N VAL A 228 -18.06 4.60 -2.52
CA VAL A 228 -16.83 4.05 -3.13
C VAL A 228 -16.76 4.50 -4.59
N PRO A 229 -15.71 5.24 -5.01
CA PRO A 229 -15.67 5.84 -6.34
C PRO A 229 -15.40 4.81 -7.44
N GLU A 230 -15.84 5.12 -8.65
CA GLU A 230 -15.37 4.44 -9.86
C GLU A 230 -13.89 4.77 -10.09
N VAL A 231 -13.11 3.76 -10.46
CA VAL A 231 -11.67 3.91 -10.72
C VAL A 231 -11.40 3.78 -12.21
N LYS A 232 -10.51 4.63 -12.72
CA LYS A 232 -9.94 4.52 -14.07
C LYS A 232 -8.42 4.60 -14.03
N PHE A 233 -7.75 3.75 -14.81
CA PHE A 233 -6.31 3.86 -14.97
C PHE A 233 -5.92 4.95 -15.98
N VAL A 234 -4.84 5.66 -15.67
CA VAL A 234 -4.25 6.68 -16.55
C VAL A 234 -2.72 6.54 -16.58
N THR A 235 -2.14 6.93 -17.70
CA THR A 235 -0.70 7.03 -17.94
C THR A 235 -0.36 8.46 -18.39
N HIS A 236 0.93 8.77 -18.53
CA HIS A 236 1.32 10.06 -19.09
C HIS A 236 1.00 10.08 -20.58
N THR A 237 0.53 11.22 -21.07
CA THR A 237 0.26 11.47 -22.49
C THR A 237 0.75 12.87 -22.86
N LEU A 238 0.75 13.21 -24.15
CA LEU A 238 1.12 14.56 -24.57
C LEU A 238 0.19 15.65 -23.99
N SER A 239 -1.09 15.35 -23.78
CA SER A 239 -2.06 16.27 -23.16
C SER A 239 -2.02 16.27 -21.64
N THR A 240 -1.56 15.17 -21.04
CA THR A 240 -1.49 14.96 -19.60
C THR A 240 -0.07 14.50 -19.25
N PRO A 241 0.92 15.41 -19.33
CA PRO A 241 2.31 15.05 -19.11
C PRO A 241 2.57 14.65 -17.66
N ALA A 242 3.64 13.87 -17.46
CA ALA A 242 4.13 13.57 -16.13
C ALA A 242 4.64 14.85 -15.45
N ILE A 243 4.36 14.99 -14.16
CA ILE A 243 4.82 16.08 -13.32
C ILE A 243 6.12 15.64 -12.64
N PRO A 244 7.25 16.33 -12.87
CA PRO A 244 8.48 16.08 -12.16
C PRO A 244 8.32 16.36 -10.66
N VAL A 245 8.93 15.51 -9.84
CA VAL A 245 8.90 15.63 -8.39
C VAL A 245 10.30 15.52 -7.83
N ASP A 246 10.65 16.41 -6.91
CA ASP A 246 11.89 16.32 -6.14
C ASP A 246 11.56 15.88 -4.69
N LEU A 247 12.33 14.93 -4.17
CA LEU A 247 12.25 14.47 -2.79
C LEU A 247 13.47 14.95 -2.01
N ILE A 248 13.26 15.80 -1.01
CA ILE A 248 14.27 16.15 -0.02
C ILE A 248 14.11 15.20 1.17
N LEU A 249 15.19 14.54 1.57
CA LEU A 249 15.17 13.58 2.67
C LEU A 249 16.28 13.89 3.67
N ASP A 250 15.88 14.05 4.94
CA ASP A 250 16.78 14.18 6.07
C ASP A 250 16.67 12.94 6.96
N VAL A 251 17.67 12.05 6.88
CA VAL A 251 17.74 10.86 7.73
C VAL A 251 18.62 11.16 8.93
N GLY A 252 18.03 11.65 10.02
CA GLY A 252 18.79 11.91 11.25
C GLY A 252 19.07 10.65 12.07
N ASN A 253 19.90 10.78 13.11
CA ASN A 253 20.18 9.66 14.03
C ASN A 253 18.94 9.21 14.81
N THR A 254 18.09 10.15 15.23
CA THR A 254 16.92 9.88 16.07
C THR A 254 15.62 10.03 15.30
N HIS A 255 15.55 11.05 14.45
CA HIS A 255 14.38 11.35 13.66
C HIS A 255 14.73 11.52 12.20
N THR A 256 13.79 11.19 11.34
CA THR A 256 13.83 11.36 9.89
C THR A 256 12.63 12.21 9.48
N CYS A 257 12.80 13.03 8.46
CA CYS A 257 11.71 13.73 7.80
C CYS A 257 12.00 13.85 6.30
N GLY A 258 10.98 14.23 5.53
CA GLY A 258 11.15 14.50 4.11
C GLY A 258 10.13 15.49 3.59
N VAL A 259 10.46 16.11 2.45
CA VAL A 259 9.60 17.07 1.74
C VAL A 259 9.57 16.69 0.28
N ILE A 260 8.38 16.64 -0.27
CA ILE A 260 8.07 16.41 -1.68
C ILE A 260 7.73 17.75 -2.30
N ILE A 261 8.33 18.04 -3.46
CA ILE A 261 8.11 19.27 -4.22
C ILE A 261 7.72 18.89 -5.64
N GLU A 262 6.54 19.31 -6.08
CA GLU A 262 6.09 19.12 -7.46
C GLU A 262 6.44 20.32 -8.34
N ASP A 263 6.81 20.07 -9.59
CA ASP A 263 7.11 21.10 -10.59
C ASP A 263 6.04 21.10 -11.68
N HIS A 264 5.11 22.04 -11.60
CA HIS A 264 4.01 22.25 -12.55
C HIS A 264 4.39 23.26 -13.66
N GLY A 265 5.67 23.60 -13.80
CA GLY A 265 6.15 24.57 -14.79
C GLY A 265 5.54 25.96 -14.59
N ASP A 266 4.96 26.52 -15.65
CA ASP A 266 4.33 27.85 -15.62
C ASP A 266 3.11 27.92 -14.69
N ALA A 267 2.51 26.77 -14.34
CA ALA A 267 1.39 26.68 -13.41
C ALA A 267 1.84 26.52 -11.94
N ASN A 268 3.13 26.71 -11.65
CA ASN A 268 3.63 26.70 -10.28
C ASN A 268 2.94 27.79 -9.42
N ASP A 269 2.62 27.47 -8.16
CA ASP A 269 2.02 28.38 -7.17
C ASP A 269 2.86 28.40 -5.89
N GLY A 270 4.16 28.61 -6.06
CA GLY A 270 5.15 28.69 -4.99
C GLY A 270 5.16 27.45 -4.08
N LEU A 271 5.10 27.67 -2.77
CA LEU A 271 5.17 26.59 -1.77
C LEU A 271 3.90 25.72 -1.69
N ARG A 272 2.83 26.04 -2.44
CA ARG A 272 1.59 25.24 -2.40
C ARG A 272 1.71 23.88 -3.08
N GLN A 273 2.73 23.68 -3.91
CA GLN A 273 3.09 22.40 -4.53
C GLN A 273 4.06 21.57 -3.68
N THR A 274 4.06 21.80 -2.37
CA THR A 274 4.88 21.04 -1.43
C THR A 274 4.01 20.13 -0.55
N ALA A 275 4.60 19.01 -0.15
CA ALA A 275 4.02 18.07 0.78
C ALA A 275 5.09 17.51 1.72
N GLU A 276 4.72 17.27 2.97
CA GLU A 276 5.56 16.48 3.87
C GLU A 276 5.53 15.00 3.45
N LEU A 277 6.66 14.30 3.60
CA LEU A 277 6.72 12.86 3.42
C LEU A 277 5.85 12.18 4.48
N GLN A 278 4.89 11.38 4.03
CA GLN A 278 3.96 10.65 4.89
C GLN A 278 4.33 9.16 4.88
N VAL A 279 4.75 8.66 6.05
CA VAL A 279 5.01 7.23 6.24
C VAL A 279 3.75 6.58 6.81
N ARG A 280 3.08 5.75 6.01
CA ARG A 280 1.90 4.96 6.42
C ARG A 280 2.34 3.68 7.12
N SER A 281 1.68 3.34 8.22
CA SER A 281 1.83 2.01 8.83
C SER A 281 1.13 0.97 7.95
N LEU A 282 1.83 -0.06 7.50
CA LEU A 282 1.22 -1.07 6.61
C LEU A 282 0.44 -2.15 7.37
N SER A 283 0.82 -2.42 8.62
CA SER A 283 0.05 -3.26 9.54
C SER A 283 -1.24 -2.60 10.03
N GLU A 284 -1.22 -1.28 10.21
CA GLU A 284 -2.36 -0.47 10.63
C GLU A 284 -2.56 0.74 9.69
N PRO A 285 -3.08 0.50 8.46
CA PRO A 285 -3.14 1.49 7.38
C PRO A 285 -3.98 2.74 7.69
N GLN A 286 -4.80 2.71 8.74
CA GLN A 286 -5.50 3.89 9.24
C GLN A 286 -4.58 4.92 9.90
N PHE A 287 -3.31 4.60 10.15
CA PHE A 287 -2.35 5.50 10.79
C PHE A 287 -1.22 5.94 9.86
N LEU A 288 -0.88 7.22 9.97
CA LEU A 288 0.35 7.83 9.47
C LEU A 288 1.26 8.20 10.63
N ASN A 289 2.55 8.25 10.36
CA ASN A 289 3.52 8.90 11.23
C ASN A 289 3.30 10.41 11.29
N GLU A 290 3.82 11.05 12.34
CA GLU A 290 4.05 12.49 12.31
C GLU A 290 5.13 12.84 11.26
N PRO A 291 5.16 14.08 10.71
CA PRO A 291 6.12 14.46 9.67
C PRO A 291 7.59 14.29 10.08
N LEU A 292 7.89 14.49 11.38
CA LEU A 292 9.17 14.16 11.99
C LEU A 292 9.02 12.85 12.76
N PHE A 293 9.43 11.74 12.16
CA PHE A 293 9.23 10.41 12.73
C PHE A 293 10.54 9.77 13.15
N THR A 294 10.48 8.74 14.01
CA THR A 294 11.69 8.08 14.50
C THR A 294 12.45 7.35 13.38
N SER A 295 13.78 7.43 13.41
CA SER A 295 14.67 6.71 12.47
C SER A 295 14.82 5.21 12.79
N ARG A 296 14.01 4.67 13.70
CA ARG A 296 14.01 3.24 14.02
C ARG A 296 13.53 2.43 12.80
N LEU A 297 14.18 1.29 12.61
CA LEU A 297 13.85 0.28 11.62
C LEU A 297 13.65 -1.07 12.32
N GLU A 298 12.64 -1.82 11.88
CA GLU A 298 12.44 -3.23 12.24
C GLU A 298 12.12 -4.06 10.98
N PHE A 299 12.66 -5.26 10.88
CA PHE A 299 12.31 -6.23 9.85
C PHE A 299 10.87 -6.70 10.07
N SER A 300 10.02 -6.40 9.09
CA SER A 300 8.64 -6.85 9.03
C SER A 300 8.13 -6.69 7.60
N GLU A 301 7.62 -7.80 7.05
CA GLU A 301 7.01 -7.84 5.72
C GLU A 301 5.72 -7.02 5.67
N ALA A 302 5.51 -6.29 4.58
CA ALA A 302 4.20 -5.75 4.26
C ALA A 302 3.26 -6.91 3.86
N ARG A 303 2.07 -6.99 4.47
CA ARG A 303 1.09 -8.04 4.16
C ARG A 303 -0.27 -7.43 3.88
N PHE A 304 -0.72 -7.55 2.63
CA PHE A 304 -2.06 -7.16 2.20
C PHE A 304 -3.03 -8.35 2.23
N GLY A 305 -2.90 -9.15 3.29
CA GLY A 305 -3.66 -10.37 3.52
C GLY A 305 -2.84 -11.64 3.37
N LYS A 306 -3.45 -12.68 2.80
CA LYS A 306 -2.93 -14.05 2.79
C LYS A 306 -2.27 -14.38 1.45
N GLN A 307 -0.97 -14.16 1.35
CA GLN A 307 -0.22 -14.28 0.09
C GLN A 307 -0.33 -15.65 -0.58
N HIS A 308 -0.44 -16.74 0.19
CA HIS A 308 -0.57 -18.08 -0.38
C HIS A 308 -1.82 -18.26 -1.24
N PHE A 309 -2.92 -17.53 -0.95
CA PHE A 309 -4.11 -17.54 -1.79
C PHE A 309 -3.94 -16.66 -3.05
N SER A 310 -3.14 -15.59 -2.99
CA SER A 310 -2.75 -14.86 -4.21
C SER A 310 -1.95 -15.77 -5.15
N VAL A 311 -1.00 -16.54 -4.61
CA VAL A 311 -0.24 -17.55 -5.38
C VAL A 311 -1.18 -18.65 -5.93
N GLU A 312 -2.12 -19.15 -5.12
CA GLU A 312 -3.12 -20.15 -5.57
C GLU A 312 -3.99 -19.61 -6.73
N SER A 313 -4.32 -18.31 -6.73
CA SER A 313 -5.03 -17.69 -7.85
C SER A 313 -4.26 -17.71 -9.17
N GLY A 314 -2.93 -17.92 -9.11
CA GLY A 314 -2.02 -17.84 -10.25
C GLY A 314 -1.28 -16.50 -10.36
N ARG A 315 -1.50 -15.56 -9.42
CA ARG A 315 -0.83 -14.24 -9.38
C ARG A 315 0.04 -14.12 -8.13
N GLU A 316 1.32 -14.46 -8.26
CA GLU A 316 2.29 -14.43 -7.16
C GLU A 316 2.80 -13.03 -6.80
N ASP A 317 2.69 -12.08 -7.73
CA ASP A 317 3.17 -10.70 -7.62
C ASP A 317 2.08 -9.69 -7.20
N ALA A 318 0.94 -10.18 -6.70
CA ALA A 318 -0.12 -9.31 -6.22
C ALA A 318 0.32 -8.53 -4.97
N PHE A 319 0.11 -7.21 -4.98
CA PHE A 319 0.38 -6.30 -3.86
C PHE A 319 1.83 -6.29 -3.37
N VAL A 320 2.79 -6.38 -4.29
CA VAL A 320 4.22 -6.28 -3.97
C VAL A 320 4.53 -4.92 -3.34
N TRP A 321 5.22 -4.95 -2.20
CA TRP A 321 5.83 -3.78 -1.57
C TRP A 321 7.35 -3.95 -1.58
N PRO A 322 8.13 -3.01 -2.12
CA PRO A 322 9.56 -3.21 -2.39
C PRO A 322 10.44 -2.96 -1.14
N SER A 323 10.04 -3.52 0.00
CA SER A 323 10.73 -3.41 1.28
C SER A 323 10.31 -4.51 2.25
N ILE A 324 11.27 -5.04 3.00
CA ILE A 324 11.06 -6.04 4.05
C ILE A 324 11.21 -5.47 5.46
N VAL A 325 11.25 -4.14 5.57
CA VAL A 325 11.39 -3.42 6.85
C VAL A 325 10.31 -2.37 7.01
N ARG A 326 9.93 -2.08 8.25
CA ARG A 326 9.08 -0.95 8.60
C ARG A 326 9.93 0.12 9.30
N VAL A 327 9.50 1.37 9.23
CA VAL A 327 10.18 2.52 9.86
C VAL A 327 9.20 3.34 10.70
N GLY A 328 9.72 4.24 11.53
CA GLY A 328 8.88 5.16 12.31
C GLY A 328 8.10 4.47 13.43
N ASP A 329 6.87 4.92 13.65
CA ASP A 329 5.97 4.46 14.70
C ASP A 329 5.60 2.98 14.57
N GLU A 330 5.48 2.47 13.34
CA GLU A 330 5.25 1.05 13.10
C GLU A 330 6.42 0.22 13.60
N ALA A 331 7.65 0.59 13.24
CA ALA A 331 8.86 -0.05 13.74
C ALA A 331 8.97 0.04 15.28
N ARG A 332 8.63 1.19 15.86
CA ARG A 332 8.60 1.36 17.32
C ARG A 332 7.61 0.41 17.99
N LYS A 333 6.38 0.27 17.46
CA LYS A 333 5.37 -0.66 17.97
C LYS A 333 5.84 -2.11 17.86
N LEU A 334 6.36 -2.50 16.70
CA LEU A 334 6.89 -3.85 16.46
C LEU A 334 8.02 -4.20 17.43
N ALA A 335 8.95 -3.27 17.67
CA ALA A 335 10.03 -3.46 18.63
C ALA A 335 9.51 -3.66 20.07
N MET A 336 8.44 -2.96 20.46
CA MET A 336 7.83 -3.08 21.80
C MET A 336 7.02 -4.36 21.98
N GLN A 337 6.44 -4.88 20.90
CA GLN A 337 5.62 -6.11 20.90
C GLN A 337 6.45 -7.38 20.73
N ARG A 338 7.77 -7.25 20.56
CA ARG A 338 8.66 -8.39 20.39
C ARG A 338 8.63 -9.28 21.63
N LEU A 339 8.24 -10.54 21.42
CA LEU A 339 8.19 -11.57 22.46
C LEU A 339 9.47 -12.42 22.52
N GLY A 340 10.22 -12.50 21.41
CA GLY A 340 11.44 -13.30 21.31
C GLY A 340 12.66 -12.66 21.93
N THR A 341 13.58 -13.49 22.41
CA THR A 341 14.90 -13.09 22.94
C THR A 341 16.05 -13.42 21.98
N GLU A 342 15.77 -14.08 20.85
CA GLU A 342 16.77 -14.60 19.90
C GLU A 342 16.84 -13.76 18.63
N GLY A 343 18.02 -13.26 18.27
CA GLY A 343 18.24 -12.52 17.02
C GLY A 343 18.07 -11.02 17.16
N ASN A 344 18.57 -10.27 16.18
CA ASN A 344 18.27 -8.85 16.06
C ASN A 344 17.10 -8.69 15.07
N SER A 345 16.07 -7.94 15.46
CA SER A 345 14.91 -7.65 14.60
C SER A 345 14.98 -6.29 13.94
N GLY A 346 15.90 -5.43 14.37
CA GLY A 346 16.00 -4.05 13.91
C GLY A 346 17.04 -3.23 14.67
N ILE A 347 17.16 -1.95 14.30
CA ILE A 347 18.05 -0.98 14.95
C ILE A 347 17.36 0.38 15.10
N SER A 348 17.78 1.15 16.10
CA SER A 348 17.20 2.47 16.38
C SER A 348 17.75 3.59 15.49
N SER A 349 18.92 3.42 14.89
CA SER A 349 19.62 4.48 14.17
C SER A 349 20.57 3.92 13.11
N PRO A 350 20.08 3.61 11.90
CA PRO A 350 20.94 3.14 10.81
C PRO A 350 22.10 4.09 10.49
N ARG A 351 21.88 5.41 10.61
CA ARG A 351 22.91 6.42 10.34
C ARG A 351 24.14 6.29 11.23
N ARG A 352 23.97 5.92 12.51
CA ARG A 352 25.09 5.73 13.45
C ARG A 352 26.06 4.62 13.04
N TYR A 353 25.56 3.64 12.30
CA TYR A 353 26.30 2.45 11.88
C TYR A 353 26.61 2.44 10.39
N LEU A 354 26.45 3.58 9.71
CA LEU A 354 26.67 3.69 8.28
C LEU A 354 28.08 3.23 7.86
N TRP A 355 29.08 3.44 8.71
CA TRP A 355 30.47 3.03 8.50
C TRP A 355 30.73 1.53 8.75
N ASP A 356 29.81 0.81 9.42
CA ASP A 356 29.98 -0.59 9.80
C ASP A 356 29.47 -1.52 8.70
N GLU A 357 30.35 -1.81 7.76
CA GLU A 357 30.08 -2.69 6.60
C GLU A 357 30.37 -4.16 6.88
N THR A 358 30.70 -4.51 8.13
CA THR A 358 31.00 -5.89 8.51
C THR A 358 29.70 -6.69 8.62
N PRO A 359 29.59 -7.87 7.98
CA PRO A 359 28.46 -8.77 8.17
C PRO A 359 28.27 -9.13 9.65
N VAL A 360 27.02 -9.26 10.07
CA VAL A 360 26.70 -9.63 11.45
C VAL A 360 26.84 -11.14 11.65
N VAL A 361 27.27 -11.55 12.84
CA VAL A 361 27.40 -12.98 13.19
C VAL A 361 26.04 -13.65 13.42
N GLN A 362 25.06 -12.87 13.87
CA GLN A 362 23.72 -13.37 14.18
C GLN A 362 22.72 -12.89 13.15
N ASP A 363 22.07 -13.83 12.48
CA ASP A 363 21.09 -13.57 11.43
C ASP A 363 19.97 -12.62 11.90
N TRP A 364 19.61 -11.68 11.02
CA TRP A 364 18.44 -10.82 11.20
C TRP A 364 17.15 -11.64 11.12
N ARG A 365 16.18 -11.27 11.96
CA ARG A 365 14.88 -11.96 12.03
C ARG A 365 13.73 -10.97 11.89
N PHE A 366 12.60 -11.43 11.37
CA PHE A 366 11.38 -10.65 11.43
C PHE A 366 10.90 -10.51 12.88
N SER A 367 10.38 -9.34 13.22
CA SER A 367 9.95 -9.01 14.60
C SER A 367 8.71 -9.78 15.07
N GLN A 368 7.96 -10.37 14.15
CA GLN A 368 6.73 -11.12 14.44
C GLN A 368 6.99 -12.63 14.40
N MET A 369 6.38 -13.35 15.33
CA MET A 369 6.46 -14.81 15.37
C MET A 369 5.60 -15.44 14.26
N ASN A 370 6.09 -16.54 13.70
CA ASN A 370 5.27 -17.38 12.84
C ASN A 370 4.31 -18.22 13.70
N SER A 371 3.00 -18.08 13.48
CA SER A 371 1.96 -18.76 14.27
C SER A 371 2.10 -20.30 14.28
N LYS A 372 2.67 -20.90 13.22
CA LYS A 372 2.85 -22.36 13.11
C LYS A 372 4.09 -22.87 13.85
N THR A 373 5.22 -22.17 13.74
CA THR A 373 6.50 -22.63 14.30
C THR A 373 6.82 -22.03 15.66
N GLN A 374 6.07 -21.01 16.07
CA GLN A 374 6.31 -20.25 17.31
C GLN A 374 7.76 -19.74 17.40
N ARG A 375 8.35 -19.39 16.26
CA ARG A 375 9.69 -18.79 16.14
C ARG A 375 9.63 -17.57 15.24
N GLU A 376 10.46 -16.58 15.54
CA GLU A 376 10.73 -15.45 14.65
C GLU A 376 11.37 -16.01 13.36
N PRO A 377 10.81 -15.79 12.16
CA PRO A 377 11.43 -16.23 10.91
C PRO A 377 12.68 -15.41 10.57
N LEU A 378 13.57 -15.96 9.75
CA LEU A 378 14.71 -15.21 9.20
C LEU A 378 14.20 -14.03 8.36
N ALA A 379 14.93 -12.92 8.33
CA ALA A 379 14.63 -11.72 7.54
C ALA A 379 14.89 -11.93 6.03
N THR A 380 14.31 -12.98 5.48
CA THR A 380 14.40 -13.40 4.08
C THR A 380 12.99 -13.43 3.49
N ALA A 381 12.65 -12.42 2.69
CA ALA A 381 11.34 -12.32 2.06
C ALA A 381 11.42 -11.70 0.67
N PHE A 382 10.46 -12.06 -0.18
CA PHE A 382 10.25 -11.40 -1.46
C PHE A 382 9.86 -9.92 -1.26
N PRO A 383 10.19 -9.05 -2.22
CA PRO A 383 11.02 -9.33 -3.41
C PRO A 383 12.54 -9.28 -3.12
N LEU A 384 12.94 -8.67 -2.00
CA LEU A 384 14.35 -8.34 -1.71
C LEU A 384 15.26 -9.56 -1.58
N MET A 385 14.75 -10.72 -1.17
CA MET A 385 15.57 -11.93 -1.01
C MET A 385 16.26 -12.37 -2.31
N ASN A 386 15.67 -12.09 -3.47
CA ASN A 386 16.24 -12.42 -4.77
C ASN A 386 17.04 -11.27 -5.39
N LEU A 387 17.22 -10.18 -4.65
CA LEU A 387 17.91 -8.97 -5.11
C LEU A 387 19.18 -8.67 -4.33
N MET A 388 19.41 -9.37 -3.22
CA MET A 388 20.60 -9.22 -2.37
C MET A 388 21.15 -10.57 -1.94
N ASN A 389 22.46 -10.62 -1.64
CA ASN A 389 23.12 -11.77 -1.04
C ASN A 389 23.01 -11.76 0.51
N ASP A 390 23.68 -12.70 1.17
CA ASP A 390 23.71 -12.85 2.64
C ASP A 390 24.23 -11.61 3.39
N ASP A 391 25.23 -10.92 2.82
CA ASP A 391 25.82 -9.69 3.38
C ASP A 391 24.98 -8.44 3.08
N GLY A 392 23.97 -8.62 2.22
CA GLY A 392 23.02 -7.60 1.79
C GLY A 392 23.59 -6.66 0.72
N GLU A 393 24.55 -7.15 -0.05
CA GLU A 393 25.01 -6.52 -1.28
C GLU A 393 24.03 -6.83 -2.42
N PRO A 394 23.67 -5.84 -3.25
CA PRO A 394 22.76 -6.10 -4.37
C PRO A 394 23.37 -7.05 -5.41
N LEU A 395 22.62 -8.07 -5.84
CA LEU A 395 23.16 -9.09 -6.75
C LEU A 395 23.63 -8.52 -8.09
N PHE A 396 23.02 -7.44 -8.58
CA PHE A 396 23.41 -6.85 -9.87
C PHE A 396 24.84 -6.29 -9.87
N THR A 397 25.40 -5.95 -8.69
CA THR A 397 26.77 -5.45 -8.56
C THR A 397 27.81 -6.57 -8.56
N LEU A 398 27.37 -7.82 -8.42
CA LEU A 398 28.22 -9.00 -8.34
C LEU A 398 28.41 -9.65 -9.72
N PRO A 399 29.56 -10.32 -9.95
CA PRO A 399 29.74 -11.24 -11.07
C PRO A 399 28.63 -12.28 -11.13
N GLN A 400 28.23 -12.70 -12.34
CA GLN A 400 27.05 -13.54 -12.55
C GLN A 400 27.07 -14.87 -11.77
N ASP A 401 28.24 -15.47 -11.61
CA ASP A 401 28.48 -16.71 -10.87
C ASP A 401 28.40 -16.55 -9.34
N GLU A 402 28.49 -15.31 -8.84
CA GLU A 402 28.41 -14.97 -7.41
C GLU A 402 27.01 -14.44 -7.02
N ARG A 403 26.06 -14.35 -7.96
CA ARG A 403 24.69 -13.83 -7.72
C ARG A 403 23.80 -14.84 -7.01
N LEU A 404 24.16 -15.19 -5.78
CA LEU A 404 23.38 -16.08 -4.93
C LEU A 404 22.39 -15.27 -4.08
N PRO A 405 21.09 -15.58 -4.11
CA PRO A 405 20.10 -14.92 -3.26
C PRO A 405 20.38 -15.20 -1.78
N VAL A 406 19.83 -14.37 -0.90
CA VAL A 406 20.02 -14.54 0.55
C VAL A 406 19.44 -15.88 1.05
N PHE A 407 20.26 -16.61 1.79
CA PHE A 407 19.90 -17.78 2.58
C PHE A 407 20.01 -17.48 4.07
N SER A 408 21.05 -16.74 4.47
CA SER A 408 21.35 -16.34 5.84
C SER A 408 21.46 -14.81 5.88
N PRO A 409 20.48 -14.09 6.45
CA PRO A 409 20.44 -12.63 6.42
C PRO A 409 21.45 -12.05 7.42
N GLN A 410 22.72 -12.04 7.04
CA GLN A 410 23.87 -11.54 7.82
C GLN A 410 24.24 -10.11 7.45
N TYR A 411 23.24 -9.36 6.98
CA TYR A 411 23.37 -7.98 6.52
C TYR A 411 24.21 -7.13 7.48
N SER A 412 25.18 -6.40 6.93
CA SER A 412 25.93 -5.42 7.71
C SER A 412 25.01 -4.35 8.30
N ARG A 413 25.42 -3.68 9.38
CA ARG A 413 24.62 -2.59 9.94
C ARG A 413 24.51 -1.40 8.98
N SER A 414 25.50 -1.20 8.11
CA SER A 414 25.44 -0.23 7.01
C SER A 414 24.33 -0.59 6.02
N THR A 415 24.15 -1.88 5.69
CA THR A 415 23.09 -2.34 4.77
C THR A 415 21.68 -2.07 5.31
N LEU A 416 21.48 -2.01 6.63
CA LEU A 416 20.19 -1.62 7.20
C LEU A 416 19.81 -0.17 6.82
N MET A 417 20.77 0.69 6.45
CA MET A 417 20.48 1.97 5.80
C MET A 417 19.84 1.76 4.43
N THR A 418 20.36 0.86 3.58
CA THR A 418 19.75 0.53 2.28
C THR A 418 18.31 0.07 2.48
N HIS A 419 18.04 -0.84 3.42
CA HIS A 419 16.68 -1.28 3.73
C HIS A 419 15.76 -0.13 4.18
N MET A 420 16.24 0.76 5.07
CA MET A 420 15.50 1.95 5.50
C MET A 420 15.16 2.85 4.31
N LEU A 421 16.13 3.08 3.41
CA LEU A 421 15.94 3.91 2.23
C LEU A 421 14.99 3.27 1.22
N CYS A 422 15.00 1.93 1.05
CA CYS A 422 14.01 1.23 0.24
C CYS A 422 12.58 1.50 0.77
N GLU A 423 12.39 1.42 2.08
CA GLU A 423 11.08 1.68 2.70
C GLU A 423 10.63 3.13 2.50
N LEU A 424 11.50 4.11 2.76
CA LEU A 424 11.19 5.53 2.60
C LEU A 424 10.89 5.88 1.13
N LEU A 425 11.65 5.30 0.20
CA LEU A 425 11.45 5.47 -1.22
C LEU A 425 10.11 4.84 -1.67
N ALA A 426 9.76 3.65 -1.17
CA ALA A 426 8.48 3.01 -1.43
C ALA A 426 7.29 3.87 -0.95
N GLN A 427 7.38 4.40 0.27
CA GLN A 427 6.38 5.30 0.83
C GLN A 427 6.25 6.59 -0.01
N ALA A 428 7.38 7.20 -0.40
CA ALA A 428 7.38 8.40 -1.22
C ALA A 428 6.76 8.15 -2.61
N LEU A 429 7.16 7.07 -3.30
CA LEU A 429 6.62 6.71 -4.62
C LEU A 429 5.12 6.41 -4.58
N GLY A 430 4.65 5.74 -3.53
CA GLY A 430 3.22 5.54 -3.28
C GLY A 430 2.50 6.86 -3.02
N GLN A 431 3.09 7.74 -2.21
CA GLN A 431 2.49 9.03 -1.82
C GLN A 431 2.33 9.99 -3.00
N ILE A 432 3.36 10.17 -3.83
CA ILE A 432 3.35 11.14 -4.95
C ILE A 432 2.26 10.80 -5.97
N ASN A 433 1.94 9.51 -6.14
CA ASN A 433 0.91 9.05 -7.07
C ASN A 433 -0.44 8.72 -6.39
N SER A 434 -0.53 8.82 -5.07
CA SER A 434 -1.78 8.64 -4.34
C SER A 434 -2.88 9.60 -4.82
N VAL A 435 -4.11 9.11 -4.85
CA VAL A 435 -5.28 9.91 -5.27
C VAL A 435 -5.43 11.15 -4.40
N ALA A 436 -5.26 11.00 -3.08
CA ALA A 436 -5.38 12.09 -2.12
C ALA A 436 -4.35 13.20 -2.36
N THR A 437 -3.06 12.85 -2.55
CA THR A 437 -2.00 13.84 -2.81
C THR A 437 -2.26 14.59 -4.12
N ARG A 438 -2.58 13.87 -5.20
CA ARG A 438 -2.84 14.51 -6.51
C ARG A 438 -4.09 15.38 -6.51
N LEU A 439 -5.15 15.00 -5.80
CA LEU A 439 -6.33 15.86 -5.65
C LEU A 439 -6.00 17.15 -4.87
N ARG A 440 -5.14 17.05 -3.84
CA ARG A 440 -4.75 18.19 -3.01
C ARG A 440 -3.80 19.15 -3.73
N LEU A 441 -2.81 18.63 -4.45
CA LEU A 441 -1.78 19.44 -5.11
C LEU A 441 -2.19 19.90 -6.51
N GLY A 442 -3.23 19.32 -7.12
CA GLY A 442 -3.75 19.69 -8.43
C GLY A 442 -3.37 18.71 -9.54
N PHE A 443 -3.85 18.94 -10.77
CA PHE A 443 -3.63 18.05 -11.92
C PHE A 443 -3.89 16.56 -11.59
N PRO A 444 -5.11 16.20 -11.16
CA PRO A 444 -5.36 14.87 -10.60
C PRO A 444 -5.12 13.74 -11.61
N ALA A 445 -5.18 13.98 -12.92
CA ALA A 445 -4.93 12.95 -13.93
C ALA A 445 -3.44 12.80 -14.32
N SER A 446 -2.54 13.71 -13.93
CA SER A 446 -1.12 13.65 -14.29
C SER A 446 -0.35 12.69 -13.36
N PRO A 447 0.41 11.72 -13.91
CA PRO A 447 1.37 10.94 -13.13
C PRO A 447 2.44 11.84 -12.50
N ARG A 448 2.91 11.47 -11.31
CA ARG A 448 4.09 12.06 -10.69
C ARG A 448 5.28 11.16 -10.92
N GLN A 449 6.41 11.78 -11.25
CA GLN A 449 7.64 11.07 -11.53
C GLN A 449 8.77 11.67 -10.71
N LEU A 450 9.40 10.86 -9.86
CA LEU A 450 10.55 11.29 -9.09
C LEU A 450 11.71 11.59 -10.03
N ARG A 451 12.16 12.85 -10.03
CA ARG A 451 13.25 13.38 -10.85
C ARG A 451 14.54 13.41 -10.07
N THR A 452 14.51 13.97 -8.86
CA THR A 452 15.70 14.14 -8.02
C THR A 452 15.41 13.75 -6.58
N LEU A 453 16.38 13.07 -5.97
CA LEU A 453 16.41 12.78 -4.55
C LEU A 453 17.58 13.54 -3.91
N ILE A 454 17.26 14.46 -3.02
CA ILE A 454 18.19 15.36 -2.36
C ILE A 454 18.36 14.87 -0.91
N LEU A 455 19.55 14.33 -0.59
CA LEU A 455 19.88 13.94 0.77
C LEU A 455 20.55 15.10 1.50
N THR A 456 20.03 15.47 2.68
CA THR A 456 20.68 16.44 3.55
C THR A 456 21.72 15.77 4.46
N LEU A 457 22.85 16.44 4.67
CA LEU A 457 23.98 15.90 5.41
C LEU A 457 24.39 16.81 6.59
N PRO A 458 24.88 16.25 7.71
CA PRO A 458 25.52 17.03 8.75
C PRO A 458 26.72 17.72 8.15
N SER A 459 26.90 19.00 8.49
CA SER A 459 27.97 19.83 7.93
C SER A 459 29.37 19.22 8.12
N ALA A 460 29.55 18.43 9.20
CA ALA A 460 30.80 17.78 9.56
C ALA A 460 30.91 16.29 9.14
N MET A 461 29.99 15.75 8.33
CA MET A 461 30.05 14.34 7.94
C MET A 461 31.34 14.02 7.16
N PRO A 462 32.13 12.98 7.52
CA PRO A 462 33.36 12.61 6.80
C PRO A 462 33.09 12.22 5.34
N LYS A 463 34.03 12.51 4.42
CA LYS A 463 33.87 12.21 2.98
C LYS A 463 33.55 10.73 2.70
N GLN A 464 34.18 9.82 3.45
CA GLN A 464 33.95 8.38 3.31
C GLN A 464 32.50 8.01 3.68
N GLU A 465 32.00 8.49 4.81
CA GLU A 465 30.60 8.26 5.21
C GLU A 465 29.61 8.87 4.20
N ARG A 466 29.91 10.05 3.63
CA ARG A 466 29.08 10.63 2.55
C ARG A 466 29.00 9.70 1.34
N GLU A 467 30.12 9.09 0.96
CA GLU A 467 30.16 8.16 -0.17
C GLU A 467 29.41 6.86 0.12
N ILE A 468 29.54 6.32 1.34
CA ILE A 468 28.74 5.17 1.75
C ILE A 468 27.25 5.52 1.69
N PHE A 469 26.84 6.68 2.22
CA PHE A 469 25.43 7.07 2.19
C PHE A 469 24.91 7.22 0.76
N ARG A 470 25.71 7.83 -0.14
CA ARG A 470 25.41 7.92 -1.57
C ARG A 470 25.18 6.54 -2.18
N ARG A 471 26.10 5.61 -1.92
CA ARG A 471 26.01 4.23 -2.40
C ARG A 471 24.75 3.55 -1.86
N ARG A 472 24.46 3.63 -0.56
CA ARG A 472 23.26 3.03 0.06
C ARG A 472 21.96 3.55 -0.57
N MET A 473 21.89 4.83 -0.91
CA MET A 473 20.74 5.39 -1.63
C MET A 473 20.65 4.90 -3.07
N PHE A 474 21.79 4.82 -3.77
CA PHE A 474 21.84 4.27 -5.13
C PHE A 474 21.39 2.81 -5.17
N GLU A 475 21.89 1.98 -4.25
CA GLU A 475 21.47 0.58 -4.08
C GLU A 475 19.98 0.49 -3.80
N ALA A 476 19.44 1.33 -2.91
CA ALA A 476 18.01 1.34 -2.59
C ALA A 476 17.14 1.67 -3.82
N ILE A 477 17.55 2.63 -4.65
CA ILE A 477 16.85 2.95 -5.91
C ILE A 477 16.88 1.72 -6.84
N ALA A 478 18.05 1.11 -7.04
CA ALA A 478 18.19 -0.06 -7.90
C ALA A 478 17.33 -1.24 -7.43
N ILE A 479 17.34 -1.52 -6.13
CA ILE A 479 16.55 -2.58 -5.50
C ILE A 479 15.06 -2.31 -5.67
N VAL A 480 14.58 -1.08 -5.38
CA VAL A 480 13.17 -0.74 -5.53
C VAL A 480 12.73 -0.85 -6.99
N TRP A 481 13.51 -0.36 -7.94
CA TRP A 481 13.18 -0.44 -9.38
C TRP A 481 13.08 -1.90 -9.87
N LYS A 482 13.99 -2.77 -9.43
CA LYS A 482 13.97 -4.20 -9.76
C LYS A 482 12.83 -4.93 -9.06
N ALA A 483 12.59 -4.64 -7.79
CA ALA A 483 11.49 -5.20 -7.00
C ALA A 483 10.11 -4.87 -7.57
N MET A 484 9.96 -3.68 -8.13
CA MET A 484 8.72 -3.22 -8.78
C MET A 484 8.58 -3.73 -10.23
N GLY A 485 9.56 -4.46 -10.76
CA GLY A 485 9.59 -4.89 -12.16
C GLY A 485 9.80 -3.75 -13.16
N TRP A 486 10.13 -2.55 -12.71
CA TRP A 486 10.37 -1.39 -13.58
C TRP A 486 11.71 -1.45 -14.29
N HIS A 487 12.64 -2.27 -13.79
CA HIS A 487 13.93 -2.54 -14.41
C HIS A 487 14.21 -4.05 -14.38
N PRO A 488 14.74 -4.67 -15.46
CA PRO A 488 14.99 -6.11 -15.47
C PRO A 488 15.94 -6.55 -14.34
N GLN A 489 15.60 -7.66 -13.68
CA GLN A 489 16.28 -8.09 -12.46
C GLN A 489 17.78 -8.38 -12.66
N ASP A 490 18.15 -9.07 -13.74
CA ASP A 490 19.54 -9.49 -14.00
C ASP A 490 20.40 -8.45 -14.71
N GLU A 491 19.77 -7.40 -15.25
CA GLU A 491 20.49 -6.33 -15.95
C GLU A 491 21.26 -5.44 -14.98
N ASP A 492 22.35 -4.86 -15.44
CA ASP A 492 23.13 -3.91 -14.65
C ASP A 492 22.35 -2.58 -14.49
N PHE A 493 22.66 -1.81 -13.45
CA PHE A 493 22.03 -0.54 -13.08
C PHE A 493 23.05 0.59 -12.87
N ALA A 494 24.35 0.30 -12.97
CA ALA A 494 25.46 1.19 -12.58
C ALA A 494 25.54 2.50 -13.39
N THR A 495 25.23 2.46 -14.68
CA THR A 495 25.41 3.59 -15.61
C THR A 495 24.10 4.14 -16.14
N ARG A 496 24.08 5.40 -16.57
CA ARG A 496 22.86 6.01 -17.13
C ARG A 496 22.31 5.24 -18.33
N LYS A 497 23.18 4.75 -19.21
CA LYS A 497 22.81 3.92 -20.37
C LYS A 497 22.08 2.62 -19.96
N GLN A 498 22.47 2.04 -18.83
CA GLN A 498 21.81 0.85 -18.30
C GLN A 498 20.48 1.21 -17.64
N GLN A 499 20.43 2.32 -16.90
CA GLN A 499 19.20 2.85 -16.30
C GLN A 499 18.13 3.18 -17.35
N ASP A 500 18.52 3.57 -18.57
CA ASP A 500 17.59 3.81 -19.69
C ASP A 500 16.76 2.57 -20.10
N LYS A 501 17.13 1.36 -19.65
CA LYS A 501 16.31 0.15 -19.81
C LYS A 501 15.08 0.13 -18.90
N SER A 502 15.00 1.06 -17.94
CA SER A 502 13.89 1.12 -16.98
C SER A 502 12.65 1.74 -17.62
N VAL A 503 11.48 1.16 -17.36
CA VAL A 503 10.19 1.68 -17.83
C VAL A 503 9.81 2.96 -17.07
N VAL A 504 10.15 3.02 -15.78
CA VAL A 504 10.02 4.22 -14.95
C VAL A 504 11.38 4.91 -14.88
N PRO A 505 11.49 6.21 -15.22
CA PRO A 505 12.78 6.89 -15.21
C PRO A 505 13.42 6.93 -13.82
N VAL A 506 14.74 6.71 -13.80
CA VAL A 506 15.53 6.65 -12.56
C VAL A 506 15.91 8.06 -12.09
N PRO A 507 15.66 8.40 -10.80
CA PRO A 507 15.96 9.72 -10.28
C PRO A 507 17.47 9.95 -10.09
N GLU A 508 17.88 11.22 -10.14
CA GLU A 508 19.24 11.63 -9.80
C GLU A 508 19.42 11.79 -8.28
N ILE A 509 20.61 11.49 -7.76
CA ILE A 509 20.94 11.67 -6.34
C ILE A 509 21.78 12.94 -6.18
N GLN A 510 21.32 13.86 -5.33
CA GLN A 510 22.04 15.08 -4.96
C GLN A 510 22.34 15.09 -3.47
N MET A 511 23.55 15.54 -3.10
CA MET A 511 24.03 15.53 -1.70
C MET A 511 24.87 16.78 -1.37
N GLU A 512 24.65 17.88 -2.09
CA GLU A 512 25.44 19.11 -1.95
C GLU A 512 24.99 19.98 -0.78
N TRP A 513 23.85 19.65 -0.17
CA TRP A 513 23.21 20.44 0.87
C TRP A 513 23.52 19.92 2.28
N ASP A 514 23.96 20.81 3.15
CA ASP A 514 24.13 20.52 4.56
C ASP A 514 22.93 20.98 5.40
N GLU A 515 22.62 20.21 6.45
CA GLU A 515 21.48 20.40 7.36
C GLU A 515 21.44 21.82 7.95
N ALA A 516 22.60 22.40 8.29
CA ALA A 516 22.67 23.74 8.89
C ALA A 516 22.29 24.83 7.89
N SER A 517 22.75 24.72 6.64
CA SER A 517 22.37 25.62 5.55
C SER A 517 20.87 25.56 5.25
N CYS A 518 20.29 24.35 5.23
CA CYS A 518 18.84 24.17 5.08
C CYS A 518 18.05 24.83 6.22
N GLY A 519 18.48 24.65 7.48
CA GLY A 519 17.85 25.29 8.64
C GLY A 519 17.88 26.83 8.58
N GLN A 520 19.00 27.40 8.14
CA GLN A 520 19.13 28.85 7.96
C GLN A 520 18.22 29.39 6.85
N LEU A 521 18.08 28.64 5.75
CA LEU A 521 17.17 28.97 4.65
C LEU A 521 15.71 28.98 5.08
N VAL A 522 15.27 27.97 5.83
CA VAL A 522 13.89 27.93 6.37
C VAL A 522 13.63 29.14 7.28
N TRP A 523 14.58 29.49 8.14
CA TRP A 523 14.46 30.67 9.01
C TRP A 523 14.38 31.97 8.22
N LEU A 524 15.14 32.10 7.11
CA LEU A 524 15.08 33.26 6.23
C LEU A 524 13.72 33.34 5.50
N LEU A 525 13.21 32.21 5.02
CA LEU A 525 11.91 32.12 4.35
C LEU A 525 10.76 32.47 5.30
N GLN A 526 10.81 32.04 6.56
CA GLN A 526 9.81 32.42 7.57
C GLN A 526 9.82 33.92 7.90
N ARG A 527 10.94 34.62 7.63
CA ARG A 527 11.11 36.05 7.94
C ARG A 527 10.91 36.98 6.75
N SER A 528 10.66 36.45 5.55
CA SER A 528 10.53 37.25 4.34
C SER A 528 9.12 37.14 3.76
N ASP A 529 8.44 38.29 3.59
CA ASP A 529 7.09 38.39 2.98
C ASP A 529 7.10 38.26 1.43
N LEU A 530 8.13 37.63 0.84
CA LEU A 530 8.34 37.60 -0.61
C LEU A 530 7.96 36.23 -1.22
N PRO A 531 7.27 36.19 -2.38
CA PRO A 531 7.04 34.96 -3.12
C PRO A 531 8.34 34.50 -3.79
N PHE A 532 8.89 33.36 -3.33
CA PHE A 532 10.06 32.71 -3.92
C PHE A 532 9.67 31.54 -4.82
N TRP A 533 10.48 31.29 -5.86
CA TRP A 533 10.29 30.23 -6.85
C TRP A 533 11.50 29.30 -6.91
N TRP A 534 11.25 28.02 -7.13
CA TRP A 534 12.25 26.98 -7.33
C TRP A 534 12.50 26.80 -8.84
N SER A 535 13.76 26.79 -9.28
CA SER A 535 14.11 26.46 -10.68
C SER A 535 15.47 25.77 -10.77
N ASP A 536 15.56 24.69 -11.56
CA ASP A 536 16.81 23.98 -11.93
C ASP A 536 17.72 23.61 -10.75
N GLY A 537 17.22 22.87 -9.76
CA GLY A 537 18.04 22.35 -8.65
C GLY A 537 18.70 23.43 -7.77
N SER A 538 18.31 24.70 -7.95
CA SER A 538 18.81 25.84 -7.18
C SER A 538 17.64 26.53 -6.47
N LEU A 539 17.82 26.78 -5.17
CA LEU A 539 16.74 27.12 -4.25
C LEU A 539 16.15 28.52 -4.45
N LEU A 540 16.75 29.40 -5.25
CA LEU A 540 16.38 30.82 -5.29
C LEU A 540 16.72 31.51 -6.63
N ARG A 541 15.71 31.97 -7.37
CA ARG A 541 15.82 33.20 -8.18
C ARG A 541 14.79 34.22 -7.70
N LEU A 542 15.26 35.42 -7.37
CA LEU A 542 14.39 36.58 -7.16
C LEU A 542 13.67 36.90 -8.48
N PRO A 543 12.38 37.29 -8.45
CA PRO A 543 11.70 37.76 -9.65
C PRO A 543 12.48 38.96 -10.21
N ARG A 544 12.84 38.90 -11.50
CA ARG A 544 13.32 40.09 -12.19
C ARG A 544 12.20 41.12 -12.19
N PRO A 545 12.48 42.39 -11.90
CA PRO A 545 11.46 43.42 -11.95
C PRO A 545 10.88 43.49 -13.37
N PRO A 546 9.58 43.82 -13.53
CA PRO A 546 9.02 44.01 -14.86
C PRO A 546 9.70 45.21 -15.53
N GLY A 547 10.57 44.93 -16.50
CA GLY A 547 11.28 45.95 -17.28
C GLY A 547 12.81 45.88 -17.30
N SER A 548 13.43 44.69 -17.20
CA SER A 548 14.87 44.50 -17.44
C SER A 548 15.19 43.37 -18.39
#